data_AF-A0A853DLY1-F1
#
_entry.id   AF-A0A853DLY1-F1
#
_cell.length_a   1.000
_cell.length_b   1.000
_cell.length_c   1.000
_cell.angle_alpha   90.00
_cell.angle_beta   90.00
_cell.angle_gamma   90.00
#
_symmetry.space_group_name_H-M   'P 1'
#
loop_
_entity.id
_entity.type
_entity.pdbx_description
1 polymer ?
#
loop_
_entity_poly.entity_id
_entity_poly.type
_entity_poly.pdbx_seq_one_letter_code
_entity_poly.pdbx_strand_id
1 'polypeptide(L)'
;MTVMEALLAGAVIGALMAVMTLRAVYLARGVALTTERDLLRERIVDLELADRDGQRTAGVLAPLGETLLRVERQVGVLERDRLAQWGELGARLDQVGATTTRLQQETAALAGALKSSNISGTWGETQLRRLLEHAGMLSRCDFEEQVSARARDGVAVRPDVVVHLPGERKLVIDSKAPLTSYLAAQREGIDDAARSAALRAHARALSGHLDALAAKGYWTAFAGSPEMVVAFVPSDAVLSAALLADPAIFERAISRRVVLASPSTLLALLRTVAFSWQQDDLNANARELLELGRTLYERLATLGRHTDKLGSSLHRSVEAYNALLGTMESRVLVTARKMHELGLADHPPASPSPLQDAVRPLTAQELIDAVDRDMEQTGESARPQLDFRAGVSGEEDEAQRSAPAS
;
A
#
# COMPACT_ATOMS: atom_id res chain seq x y z
N MET A 1 -51.92 61.30 -76.89
CA MET A 1 -50.47 61.17 -76.66
C MET A 1 -50.19 61.47 -75.19
N THR A 2 -50.65 60.61 -74.27
CA THR A 2 -50.58 60.87 -72.81
C THR A 2 -50.52 59.57 -71.99
N VAL A 3 -51.22 58.52 -72.42
CA VAL A 3 -51.26 57.24 -71.68
C VAL A 3 -50.03 56.36 -71.95
N MET A 4 -49.48 56.42 -73.17
CA MET A 4 -48.37 55.54 -73.58
C MET A 4 -47.03 55.91 -72.93
N GLU A 5 -46.79 57.20 -72.68
CA GLU A 5 -45.56 57.69 -72.03
C GLU A 5 -45.53 57.34 -70.53
N ALA A 6 -46.68 57.43 -69.84
CA ALA A 6 -46.80 57.04 -68.44
C ALA A 6 -46.58 55.52 -68.24
N LEU A 7 -47.05 54.70 -69.18
CA LEU A 7 -46.84 53.25 -69.18
C LEU A 7 -45.36 52.87 -69.33
N LEU A 8 -44.64 53.55 -70.22
CA LEU A 8 -43.20 53.36 -70.42
C LEU A 8 -42.39 53.78 -69.19
N ALA A 9 -42.69 54.94 -68.60
CA ALA A 9 -42.02 55.41 -67.39
C ALA A 9 -42.25 54.44 -66.20
N GLY A 10 -43.49 53.96 -66.02
CA GLY A 10 -43.81 52.96 -65.01
C GLY A 10 -43.08 51.63 -65.21
N ALA A 11 -42.96 51.16 -66.45
CA ALA A 11 -42.23 49.94 -66.78
C ALA A 11 -40.72 50.05 -66.49
N VAL A 12 -40.11 51.20 -66.80
CA VAL A 12 -38.67 51.44 -66.53
C VAL A 12 -38.42 51.52 -65.03
N ILE A 13 -39.25 52.24 -64.27
CA ILE A 13 -39.11 52.33 -62.81
C ILE A 13 -39.34 50.96 -62.16
N GLY A 14 -40.34 50.20 -62.63
CA GLY A 14 -40.60 48.85 -62.17
C GLY A 14 -39.43 47.90 -62.43
N ALA A 15 -38.83 47.95 -63.63
CA ALA A 15 -37.65 47.16 -63.98
C ALA A 15 -36.43 47.54 -63.12
N LEU A 16 -36.23 48.83 -62.85
CA LEU A 16 -35.10 49.32 -62.07
C LEU A 16 -35.22 48.94 -60.58
N MET A 17 -36.43 49.05 -60.02
CA MET A 17 -36.76 48.57 -58.68
C MET A 17 -36.64 47.04 -58.57
N ALA A 18 -37.06 46.30 -59.59
CA ALA A 18 -36.89 44.85 -59.65
C ALA A 18 -35.41 44.45 -59.67
N VAL A 19 -34.58 45.12 -60.48
CA VAL A 19 -33.13 44.83 -60.54
C VAL A 19 -32.44 45.20 -59.22
N MET A 20 -32.81 46.32 -58.61
CA MET A 20 -32.23 46.75 -57.33
C MET A 20 -32.58 45.79 -56.19
N THR A 21 -33.85 45.39 -56.08
CA THR A 21 -34.30 44.41 -55.07
C THR A 21 -33.66 43.05 -55.30
N LEU A 22 -33.53 42.61 -56.55
CA LEU A 22 -32.86 41.35 -56.90
C LEU A 22 -31.38 41.40 -56.51
N ARG A 23 -30.65 42.48 -56.84
CA ARG A 23 -29.25 42.65 -56.44
C ARG A 23 -29.06 42.68 -54.92
N ALA A 24 -29.94 43.38 -54.19
CA ALA A 24 -29.87 43.44 -52.73
C ALA A 24 -30.06 42.05 -52.09
N VAL A 25 -31.03 41.27 -52.58
CA VAL A 25 -31.25 39.89 -52.12
C VAL A 25 -30.07 38.97 -52.46
N TYR A 26 -29.47 39.11 -53.63
CA TYR A 26 -28.30 38.31 -54.03
C TYR A 26 -27.06 38.62 -53.16
N LEU A 27 -26.78 39.89 -52.87
CA LEU A 27 -25.66 40.28 -51.99
C LEU A 27 -25.89 39.84 -50.54
N ALA A 28 -27.11 39.98 -50.03
CA ALA A 28 -27.47 39.50 -48.69
C ALA A 28 -27.31 37.97 -48.56
N ARG A 29 -27.71 37.21 -49.59
CA ARG A 29 -27.47 35.76 -49.64
C ARG A 29 -25.99 35.41 -49.71
N GLY A 30 -25.18 36.19 -50.44
CA GLY A 30 -23.73 35.97 -50.53
C GLY A 30 -23.02 36.12 -49.18
N VAL A 31 -23.35 37.18 -48.43
CA VAL A 31 -22.77 37.42 -47.09
C VAL A 31 -23.24 36.36 -46.08
N ALA A 32 -24.51 35.99 -46.10
CA ALA A 32 -25.06 34.95 -45.23
C ALA A 32 -24.37 33.58 -45.43
N LEU A 33 -24.08 33.21 -46.68
CA LEU A 33 -23.38 31.96 -47.01
C LEU A 33 -21.92 31.96 -46.51
N THR A 34 -21.25 33.11 -46.53
CA THR A 34 -19.87 33.20 -46.01
C THR A 34 -19.83 33.08 -44.50
N THR A 35 -20.76 33.71 -43.78
CA THR A 35 -20.84 33.62 -42.32
C THR A 35 -21.19 32.21 -41.83
N GLU A 36 -22.09 31.52 -42.55
CA GLU A 36 -22.46 30.14 -42.22
C GLU A 36 -21.28 29.18 -42.43
N ARG A 37 -20.53 29.35 -43.53
CA ARG A 37 -19.33 28.55 -43.80
C ARG A 37 -18.24 28.75 -42.74
N ASP A 38 -18.00 29.98 -42.33
CA ASP A 38 -16.92 30.29 -41.39
C ASP A 38 -17.29 29.80 -39.97
N LEU A 39 -18.56 29.91 -39.57
CA LEU A 39 -19.06 29.34 -38.32
C LEU A 39 -19.03 27.80 -38.31
N LEU A 40 -19.34 27.15 -39.43
CA LEU A 40 -19.22 25.70 -39.56
C LEU A 40 -17.76 25.23 -39.48
N ARG A 41 -16.83 26.00 -40.07
CA ARG A 41 -15.39 25.69 -39.98
C ARG A 41 -14.86 25.80 -38.55
N GLU A 42 -15.22 26.88 -37.85
CA GLU A 42 -14.87 27.07 -36.45
C GLU A 42 -15.38 25.90 -35.60
N ARG A 43 -16.64 25.50 -35.82
CA ARG A 43 -17.27 24.39 -35.08
C ARG A 43 -16.67 23.01 -35.41
N ILE A 44 -16.24 22.79 -36.65
CA ILE A 44 -15.53 21.55 -37.04
C ILE A 44 -14.16 21.49 -36.36
N VAL A 45 -13.43 22.61 -36.31
CA VAL A 45 -12.12 22.67 -35.65
C VAL A 45 -12.26 22.43 -34.14
N ASP A 46 -13.25 23.04 -33.49
CA ASP A 46 -13.52 22.81 -32.06
C ASP A 46 -13.89 21.35 -31.77
N LEU A 47 -14.69 20.72 -32.64
CA LEU A 47 -15.05 19.31 -32.50
C LEU A 47 -13.84 18.38 -32.73
N GLU A 48 -12.97 18.69 -33.69
CA GLU A 48 -11.74 17.93 -33.92
C GLU A 48 -10.76 18.05 -32.75
N LEU A 49 -10.69 19.22 -32.10
CA LEU A 49 -9.87 19.43 -30.90
C LEU A 49 -10.45 18.65 -29.71
N ALA A 50 -11.76 18.70 -29.49
CA ALA A 50 -12.43 17.94 -28.43
C ALA A 50 -12.30 16.41 -28.61
N ASP A 51 -12.38 15.90 -29.84
CA ASP A 51 -12.21 14.47 -30.13
C ASP A 51 -10.75 14.02 -29.93
N ARG A 52 -9.77 14.85 -30.34
CA ARG A 52 -8.34 14.58 -30.08
C ARG A 52 -8.00 14.59 -28.60
N ASP A 53 -8.59 15.48 -27.82
CA ASP A 53 -8.41 15.53 -26.37
C ASP A 53 -9.07 14.33 -25.68
N GLY A 54 -10.26 13.93 -26.12
CA GLY A 54 -10.93 12.70 -25.65
C GLY A 54 -10.12 11.43 -25.92
N GLN A 55 -9.59 11.26 -27.15
CA GLN A 55 -8.78 10.11 -27.54
C GLN A 55 -7.41 10.09 -26.83
N ARG A 56 -6.80 11.25 -26.58
CA ARG A 56 -5.53 11.35 -25.81
C ARG A 56 -5.73 11.06 -24.33
N THR A 57 -6.82 11.55 -23.73
CA THR A 57 -7.16 11.26 -22.34
C THR A 57 -7.44 9.76 -22.15
N ALA A 58 -8.12 9.13 -23.11
CA ALA A 58 -8.29 7.67 -23.14
C ALA A 58 -6.96 6.91 -23.24
N GLY A 59 -5.99 7.38 -24.02
CA GLY A 59 -4.66 6.77 -24.15
C GLY A 59 -3.78 6.90 -22.90
N VAL A 60 -3.94 7.99 -22.12
CA VAL A 60 -3.21 8.23 -20.86
C VAL A 60 -3.85 7.46 -19.69
N LEU A 61 -5.18 7.27 -19.70
CA LEU A 61 -5.90 6.49 -18.68
C LEU A 61 -5.91 4.98 -18.95
N ALA A 62 -5.68 4.55 -20.19
CA ALA A 62 -5.58 3.14 -20.57
C ALA A 62 -4.57 2.33 -19.71
N PRO A 63 -3.32 2.79 -19.50
CA PRO A 63 -2.37 2.09 -18.64
C PRO A 63 -2.76 2.10 -17.15
N LEU A 64 -3.54 3.07 -16.66
CA LEU A 64 -4.09 3.08 -15.30
C LEU A 64 -5.21 2.03 -15.14
N GLY A 65 -6.10 1.91 -16.12
CA GLY A 65 -7.09 0.84 -16.17
C GLY A 65 -6.45 -0.54 -16.26
N GLU A 66 -5.37 -0.67 -17.04
CA GLU A 66 -4.66 -1.93 -17.23
C GLU A 66 -3.84 -2.34 -15.99
N THR A 67 -3.26 -1.37 -15.27
CA THR A 67 -2.59 -1.61 -13.98
C THR A 67 -3.60 -1.94 -12.88
N LEU A 68 -4.75 -1.27 -12.81
CA LEU A 68 -5.83 -1.63 -11.88
C LEU A 68 -6.39 -3.03 -12.17
N LEU A 69 -6.62 -3.39 -13.44
CA LEU A 69 -7.01 -4.75 -13.84
C LEU A 69 -5.93 -5.80 -13.56
N ARG A 70 -4.65 -5.41 -13.58
CA ARG A 70 -3.55 -6.30 -13.20
C ARG A 70 -3.52 -6.50 -11.68
N VAL A 71 -3.66 -5.43 -10.90
CA VAL A 71 -3.76 -5.49 -9.43
C VAL A 71 -4.99 -6.29 -9.01
N GLU A 72 -6.16 -6.06 -9.60
CA GLU A 72 -7.38 -6.83 -9.32
C GLU A 72 -7.22 -8.32 -9.64
N ARG A 73 -6.65 -8.65 -10.81
CA ARG A 73 -6.34 -10.04 -11.16
C ARG A 73 -5.34 -10.67 -10.19
N GLN A 74 -4.34 -9.92 -9.75
CA GLN A 74 -3.29 -10.41 -8.86
C GLN A 74 -3.80 -10.55 -7.42
N VAL A 75 -4.67 -9.66 -6.95
CA VAL A 75 -5.42 -9.79 -5.70
C VAL A 75 -6.37 -10.98 -5.77
N GLY A 76 -7.07 -11.19 -6.89
CA GLY A 76 -7.94 -12.35 -7.10
C GLY A 76 -7.17 -13.68 -7.16
N VAL A 77 -5.96 -13.70 -7.72
CA VAL A 77 -5.07 -14.87 -7.66
C VAL A 77 -4.56 -15.09 -6.24
N LEU A 78 -4.15 -14.04 -5.53
CA LEU A 78 -3.72 -14.13 -4.12
C LEU A 78 -4.84 -14.58 -3.19
N GLU A 79 -6.07 -14.11 -3.37
CA GLU A 79 -7.25 -14.57 -2.62
C GLU A 79 -7.55 -16.04 -2.91
N ARG A 80 -7.46 -16.48 -4.18
CA ARG A 80 -7.65 -17.90 -4.54
C ARG A 80 -6.52 -18.78 -4.01
N ASP A 81 -5.28 -18.36 -4.10
CA ASP A 81 -4.12 -19.07 -3.54
C ASP A 81 -4.20 -19.11 -2.02
N ARG A 82 -4.67 -18.03 -1.39
CA ARG A 82 -4.97 -17.99 0.04
C ARG A 82 -6.07 -18.98 0.39
N LEU A 83 -7.22 -18.98 -0.30
CA LEU A 83 -8.30 -19.94 -0.04
C LEU A 83 -7.86 -21.39 -0.30
N ALA A 84 -7.04 -21.65 -1.32
CA ALA A 84 -6.48 -22.97 -1.60
C ALA A 84 -5.49 -23.41 -0.51
N GLN A 85 -4.59 -22.53 -0.07
CA GLN A 85 -3.69 -22.77 1.06
C GLN A 85 -4.46 -22.98 2.36
N TRP A 86 -5.58 -22.29 2.58
CA TRP A 86 -6.43 -22.48 3.75
C TRP A 86 -7.19 -23.81 3.70
N GLY A 87 -7.62 -24.24 2.51
CA GLY A 87 -8.20 -25.57 2.28
C GLY A 87 -7.16 -26.69 2.47
N GLU A 88 -5.93 -26.48 1.99
CA GLU A 88 -4.81 -27.41 2.22
C GLU A 88 -4.39 -27.42 3.69
N LEU A 89 -4.42 -26.28 4.38
CA LEU A 89 -4.18 -26.17 5.82
C LEU A 89 -5.26 -26.90 6.62
N GLY A 90 -6.53 -26.79 6.22
CA GLY A 90 -7.65 -27.54 6.81
C GLY A 90 -7.47 -29.04 6.64
N ALA A 91 -7.18 -29.50 5.43
CA ALA A 91 -6.93 -30.92 5.15
C ALA A 91 -5.68 -31.44 5.90
N ARG A 92 -4.62 -30.63 6.01
CA ARG A 92 -3.44 -30.96 6.82
C ARG A 92 -3.75 -30.96 8.32
N LEU A 93 -4.60 -30.04 8.81
CA LEU A 93 -5.06 -30.01 10.21
C LEU A 93 -5.88 -31.25 10.56
N ASP A 94 -6.75 -31.71 9.67
CA ASP A 94 -7.49 -32.96 9.83
C ASP A 94 -6.53 -34.16 9.86
N GLN A 95 -5.51 -34.15 9.00
CA GLN A 95 -4.45 -35.17 9.01
C GLN A 95 -3.63 -35.13 10.31
N VAL A 96 -3.31 -33.95 10.85
CA VAL A 96 -2.66 -33.80 12.17
C VAL A 96 -3.58 -34.29 13.29
N GLY A 97 -4.87 -33.99 13.26
CA GLY A 97 -5.86 -34.47 14.25
C GLY A 97 -5.97 -36.00 14.25
N ALA A 98 -6.01 -36.61 13.07
CA ALA A 98 -6.00 -38.06 12.90
C ALA A 98 -4.69 -38.68 13.40
N THR A 99 -3.54 -38.04 13.11
CA THR A 99 -2.21 -38.51 13.56
C THR A 99 -2.04 -38.33 15.06
N THR A 100 -2.59 -37.27 15.65
CA THR A 100 -2.63 -37.02 17.09
C THR A 100 -3.46 -38.08 17.80
N THR A 101 -4.60 -38.46 17.23
CA THR A 101 -5.44 -39.54 17.76
C THR A 101 -4.73 -40.89 17.70
N ARG A 102 -4.03 -41.18 16.59
CA ARG A 102 -3.21 -42.40 16.46
C ARG A 102 -2.03 -42.40 17.45
N LEU A 103 -1.34 -41.27 17.60
CA LEU A 103 -0.28 -41.08 18.60
C LEU A 103 -0.83 -41.29 20.02
N GLN A 104 -2.02 -40.80 20.35
CA GLN A 104 -2.66 -41.03 21.66
C GLN A 104 -2.92 -42.52 21.91
N GLN A 105 -3.36 -43.26 20.89
CA GLN A 105 -3.58 -44.71 20.98
C GLN A 105 -2.26 -45.49 21.13
N GLU A 106 -1.23 -45.14 20.38
CA GLU A 106 0.11 -45.73 20.50
C GLU A 106 0.78 -45.37 21.85
N THR A 107 0.53 -44.17 22.38
CA THR A 107 1.03 -43.71 23.68
C THR A 107 0.37 -44.45 24.85
N ALA A 108 -0.91 -44.84 24.73
CA ALA A 108 -1.57 -45.69 25.71
C ALA A 108 -0.95 -47.10 25.77
N ALA A 109 -0.49 -47.63 24.64
CA ALA A 109 0.23 -48.91 24.56
C ALA A 109 1.68 -48.82 25.12
N LEU A 110 2.31 -47.65 25.07
CA LEU A 110 3.69 -47.43 25.55
C LEU A 110 3.81 -47.23 27.07
N ALA A 111 2.69 -47.15 27.80
CA ALA A 111 2.65 -46.94 29.26
C ALA A 111 3.40 -48.02 30.07
N GLY A 112 3.62 -49.20 29.48
CA GLY A 112 4.39 -50.30 30.09
C GLY A 112 5.90 -50.04 30.19
N ALA A 113 6.48 -49.20 29.32
CA ALA A 113 7.93 -49.00 29.19
C ALA A 113 8.48 -47.80 30.00
N LEU A 114 7.61 -46.92 30.52
CA LEU A 114 7.96 -45.64 31.14
C LEU A 114 8.17 -45.71 32.67
N LYS A 115 8.45 -46.90 33.24
CA LYS A 115 8.59 -47.07 34.70
C LYS A 115 9.86 -46.47 35.30
N SER A 116 10.89 -46.13 34.51
CA SER A 116 12.12 -45.51 35.00
C SER A 116 12.18 -44.01 34.70
N SER A 117 12.63 -43.22 35.68
CA SER A 117 12.69 -41.76 35.61
C SER A 117 13.61 -41.23 34.49
N ASN A 118 14.65 -41.99 34.14
CA ASN A 118 15.58 -41.65 33.07
C ASN A 118 14.92 -41.79 31.69
N ILE A 119 14.16 -42.85 31.46
CA ILE A 119 13.46 -43.11 30.18
C ILE A 119 12.31 -42.11 29.99
N SER A 120 11.59 -41.74 31.06
CA SER A 120 10.53 -40.73 30.97
C SER A 120 11.04 -39.33 30.62
N GLY A 121 12.26 -38.98 31.05
CA GLY A 121 12.90 -37.71 30.69
C GLY A 121 13.25 -37.67 29.20
N THR A 122 14.01 -38.65 28.72
CA THR A 122 14.40 -38.75 27.30
C THR A 122 13.20 -38.89 26.37
N TRP A 123 12.12 -39.55 26.80
CA TRP A 123 10.88 -39.64 26.04
C TRP A 123 10.17 -38.28 25.93
N GLY A 124 10.10 -37.52 27.02
CA GLY A 124 9.55 -36.16 27.01
C GLY A 124 10.30 -35.23 26.05
N GLU A 125 11.62 -35.27 26.08
CA GLU A 125 12.49 -34.51 25.16
C GLU A 125 12.28 -34.93 23.70
N THR A 126 12.23 -36.24 23.44
CA THR A 126 12.02 -36.77 22.08
C THR A 126 10.64 -36.38 21.54
N GLN A 127 9.60 -36.42 22.39
CA GLN A 127 8.25 -36.03 22.01
C GLN A 127 8.16 -34.53 21.72
N LEU A 128 8.85 -33.71 22.52
CA LEU A 128 8.94 -32.26 22.31
C LEU A 128 9.64 -31.95 20.96
N ARG A 129 10.79 -32.56 20.68
CA ARG A 129 11.49 -32.42 19.39
C ARG A 129 10.57 -32.74 18.21
N ARG A 130 9.92 -33.90 18.24
CA ARG A 130 9.01 -34.34 17.16
C ARG A 130 7.85 -33.38 16.96
N LEU A 131 7.33 -32.79 18.03
CA LEU A 131 6.24 -31.83 17.95
C LEU A 131 6.69 -30.53 17.29
N LEU A 132 7.89 -30.05 17.62
CA LEU A 132 8.49 -28.86 17.01
C LEU A 132 8.74 -29.07 15.51
N GLU A 133 9.33 -30.20 15.14
CA GLU A 133 9.51 -30.59 13.73
C GLU A 133 8.16 -30.67 13.00
N HIS A 134 7.13 -31.22 13.64
CA HIS A 134 5.78 -31.29 13.07
C HIS A 134 5.08 -29.93 12.95
N ALA A 135 5.45 -28.96 13.79
CA ALA A 135 5.03 -27.56 13.65
C ALA A 135 5.70 -26.86 12.46
N GLY A 136 6.61 -27.54 11.75
CA GLY A 136 7.36 -27.01 10.62
C GLY A 136 8.67 -26.33 11.01
N MET A 137 9.11 -26.49 12.26
CA MET A 137 10.33 -25.85 12.77
C MET A 137 11.57 -26.70 12.47
N LEU A 138 12.64 -26.06 12.02
CA LEU A 138 13.93 -26.66 11.73
C LEU A 138 14.85 -26.59 12.95
N SER A 139 15.42 -27.74 13.32
CA SER A 139 16.43 -27.81 14.39
C SER A 139 17.64 -26.93 14.06
N ARG A 140 18.16 -26.21 15.07
CA ARG A 140 19.29 -25.26 15.00
C ARG A 140 19.03 -23.98 14.20
N CYS A 141 17.86 -23.82 13.58
CA CYS A 141 17.42 -22.57 12.96
C CYS A 141 16.28 -21.95 13.77
N ASP A 142 15.22 -22.73 14.01
CA ASP A 142 14.00 -22.26 14.67
C ASP A 142 13.95 -22.67 16.14
N PHE A 143 14.70 -23.70 16.53
CA PHE A 143 14.86 -24.07 17.95
C PHE A 143 16.21 -24.70 18.23
N GLU A 144 16.69 -24.52 19.46
CA GLU A 144 17.92 -25.09 19.98
C GLU A 144 17.64 -25.91 21.24
N GLU A 145 18.28 -27.08 21.33
CA GLU A 145 18.15 -27.98 22.47
C GLU A 145 19.31 -27.76 23.45
N GLN A 146 19.00 -27.86 24.75
CA GLN A 146 19.99 -27.87 25.84
C GLN A 146 20.96 -26.67 25.87
N VAL A 147 20.48 -25.49 25.45
CA VAL A 147 21.26 -24.24 25.44
C VAL A 147 21.68 -23.89 26.86
N SER A 148 22.98 -23.65 27.08
CA SER A 148 23.44 -23.12 28.36
C SER A 148 23.41 -21.60 28.31
N ALA A 149 22.51 -20.99 29.08
CA ALA A 149 22.39 -19.55 29.24
C ALA A 149 22.76 -19.12 30.67
N ARG A 150 22.99 -17.82 30.88
CA ARG A 150 23.13 -17.25 32.22
C ARG A 150 21.90 -16.38 32.52
N ALA A 151 21.21 -16.68 33.61
CA ALA A 151 20.16 -15.81 34.12
C ALA A 151 20.77 -14.49 34.62
N ARG A 152 19.90 -13.49 34.86
CA ARG A 152 20.31 -12.15 35.31
C ARG A 152 21.12 -12.18 36.62
N ASP A 153 20.92 -13.23 37.42
CA ASP A 153 21.59 -13.44 38.71
C ASP A 153 22.93 -14.18 38.58
N GLY A 154 23.41 -14.42 37.35
CA GLY A 154 24.67 -15.11 37.06
C GLY A 154 24.60 -16.64 37.14
N VAL A 155 23.47 -17.21 37.56
CA VAL A 155 23.22 -18.65 37.63
C VAL A 155 23.19 -19.24 36.22
N ALA A 156 23.92 -20.33 36.01
CA ALA A 156 23.87 -21.10 34.77
C ALA A 156 22.54 -21.84 34.70
N VAL A 157 21.81 -21.62 33.62
CA VAL A 157 20.46 -22.09 33.43
C VAL A 157 20.39 -22.80 32.08
N ARG A 158 19.92 -24.05 32.08
CA ARG A 158 19.93 -24.94 30.92
C ARG A 158 18.53 -25.46 30.65
N PRO A 159 17.71 -24.74 29.87
CA PRO A 159 16.40 -25.23 29.45
C PRO A 159 16.55 -26.39 28.48
N ASP A 160 15.50 -27.22 28.39
CA ASP A 160 15.47 -28.36 27.48
C ASP A 160 15.43 -27.88 26.03
N VAL A 161 14.56 -26.91 25.71
CA VAL A 161 14.47 -26.31 24.39
C VAL A 161 14.25 -24.80 24.46
N VAL A 162 14.90 -24.07 23.56
CA VAL A 162 14.65 -22.65 23.28
C VAL A 162 14.19 -22.52 21.84
N VAL A 163 12.96 -22.02 21.64
CA VAL A 163 12.40 -21.74 20.32
C VAL A 163 12.65 -20.27 19.99
N HIS A 164 13.22 -20.01 18.82
CA HIS A 164 13.42 -18.67 18.28
C HIS A 164 12.12 -18.18 17.65
N LEU A 165 11.68 -17.02 18.08
CA LEU A 165 10.48 -16.35 17.59
C LEU A 165 10.88 -15.16 16.72
N PRO A 166 10.01 -14.71 15.79
CA PRO A 166 10.26 -13.50 15.01
C PRO A 166 10.56 -12.29 15.89
N GLY A 167 11.48 -11.43 15.43
CA GLY A 167 11.97 -10.27 16.16
C GLY A 167 13.04 -10.57 17.22
N GLU A 168 13.88 -11.58 16.99
CA GLU A 168 14.97 -12.03 17.89
C GLU A 168 14.51 -12.51 19.28
N ARG A 169 13.21 -12.77 19.43
CA ARG A 169 12.59 -13.21 20.69
C ARG A 169 12.81 -14.71 20.88
N LYS A 170 12.75 -15.16 22.13
CA LYS A 170 13.00 -16.56 22.51
C LYS A 170 11.93 -17.06 23.45
N LEU A 171 11.33 -18.20 23.13
CA LEU A 171 10.41 -18.93 23.99
C LEU A 171 11.13 -20.11 24.62
N VAL A 172 11.09 -20.20 25.94
CA VAL A 172 11.73 -21.29 26.67
C VAL A 172 10.72 -22.39 26.98
N ILE A 173 11.09 -23.64 26.70
CA ILE A 173 10.29 -24.83 26.96
C ILE A 173 11.11 -25.80 27.82
N ASP A 174 10.54 -26.23 28.94
CA ASP A 174 11.12 -27.23 29.86
C ASP A 174 10.17 -28.45 29.87
N SER A 175 10.69 -29.63 29.56
CA SER A 175 9.96 -30.88 29.46
C SER A 175 10.25 -31.76 30.68
N LYS A 176 9.33 -31.77 31.65
CA LYS A 176 9.43 -32.73 32.76
C LYS A 176 8.11 -33.37 33.07
N ALA A 177 8.08 -34.69 32.91
CA ALA A 177 6.89 -35.50 33.08
C ALA A 177 7.03 -36.39 34.32
N PRO A 178 6.57 -35.95 35.51
CA PRO A 178 6.43 -36.87 36.64
C PRO A 178 5.30 -37.87 36.34
N LEU A 179 5.62 -38.99 35.70
CA LEU A 179 4.63 -39.99 35.27
C LEU A 179 4.34 -41.06 36.32
N THR A 180 5.18 -41.19 37.36
CA THR A 180 5.14 -42.31 38.30
C THR A 180 3.79 -42.44 39.01
N SER A 181 3.26 -41.34 39.54
CA SER A 181 1.97 -41.33 40.25
C SER A 181 0.78 -41.51 39.32
N TYR A 182 0.85 -40.95 38.11
CA TYR A 182 -0.16 -41.19 37.08
C TYR A 182 -0.22 -42.66 36.66
N LEU A 183 0.92 -43.28 36.36
CA LEU A 183 0.99 -44.70 36.01
C LEU A 183 0.54 -45.62 37.15
N ALA A 184 0.75 -45.22 38.41
CA ALA A 184 0.25 -45.93 39.57
C ALA A 184 -1.30 -45.93 39.63
N ALA A 185 -1.93 -44.81 39.28
CA ALA A 185 -3.40 -44.71 39.20
C ALA A 185 -4.02 -45.57 38.08
N GLN A 186 -3.24 -45.87 37.04
CA GLN A 186 -3.69 -46.64 35.87
C GLN A 186 -3.47 -48.17 36.02
N ARG A 187 -2.99 -48.65 37.16
CA ARG A 187 -2.77 -50.09 37.38
C ARG A 187 -4.10 -50.84 37.45
N GLU A 188 -4.14 -52.03 36.83
CA GLU A 188 -5.28 -52.94 36.95
C GLU A 188 -5.42 -53.44 38.41
N GLY A 189 -6.67 -53.57 38.88
CA GLY A 189 -6.97 -54.07 40.22
C GLY A 189 -6.79 -53.06 41.37
N ILE A 190 -6.55 -51.78 41.08
CA ILE A 190 -6.51 -50.72 42.10
C ILE A 190 -7.94 -50.29 42.51
N ASP A 191 -8.15 -50.09 43.82
CA ASP A 191 -9.41 -49.54 44.31
C ASP A 191 -9.54 -48.03 44.00
N ASP A 192 -10.77 -47.50 44.06
CA ASP A 192 -11.03 -46.11 43.70
C ASP A 192 -10.37 -45.11 44.66
N ALA A 193 -10.20 -45.48 45.93
CA ALA A 193 -9.57 -44.63 46.94
C ALA A 193 -8.08 -44.44 46.68
N ALA A 194 -7.36 -45.53 46.38
CA ALA A 194 -5.94 -45.54 46.03
C ALA A 194 -5.72 -44.91 44.65
N ARG A 195 -6.63 -45.11 43.69
CA ARG A 195 -6.63 -44.39 42.41
C ARG A 195 -6.69 -42.87 42.62
N SER A 196 -7.66 -42.40 43.41
CA SER A 196 -7.80 -40.98 43.75
C SER A 196 -6.58 -40.44 44.51
N ALA A 197 -6.01 -41.20 45.44
CA ALA A 197 -4.80 -40.82 46.16
C ALA A 197 -3.59 -40.69 45.22
N ALA A 198 -3.43 -41.60 44.26
CA ALA A 198 -2.37 -41.58 43.26
C ALA A 198 -2.52 -40.37 42.30
N LEU A 199 -3.73 -40.04 41.87
CA LEU A 199 -4.01 -38.84 41.06
C LEU A 199 -3.72 -37.54 41.82
N ARG A 200 -4.06 -37.47 43.12
CA ARG A 200 -3.67 -36.32 43.97
C ARG A 200 -2.16 -36.23 44.18
N ALA A 201 -1.47 -37.37 44.24
CA ALA A 201 0.00 -37.38 44.28
C ALA A 201 0.60 -36.88 42.96
N HIS A 202 0.01 -37.26 41.81
CA HIS A 202 0.39 -36.75 40.49
C HIS A 202 0.24 -35.23 40.38
N ALA A 203 -0.91 -34.69 40.77
CA ALA A 203 -1.16 -33.25 40.82
C ALA A 203 -0.14 -32.48 41.69
N ARG A 204 0.20 -33.04 42.86
CA ARG A 204 1.23 -32.47 43.75
C ARG A 204 2.64 -32.51 43.14
N ALA A 205 2.99 -33.61 42.47
CA ALA A 205 4.28 -33.73 41.80
C ALA A 205 4.43 -32.71 40.66
N LEU A 206 3.36 -32.50 39.88
CA LEU A 206 3.33 -31.47 38.84
C LEU A 206 3.44 -30.06 39.45
N SER A 207 2.71 -29.79 40.53
CA SER A 207 2.78 -28.51 41.26
C SER A 207 4.18 -28.21 41.76
N GLY A 208 4.84 -29.17 42.41
CA GLY A 208 6.21 -28.99 42.88
C GLY A 208 7.21 -28.75 41.74
N HIS A 209 6.98 -29.34 40.57
CA HIS A 209 7.78 -29.04 39.39
C HIS A 209 7.54 -27.62 38.87
N LEU A 210 6.30 -27.14 38.84
CA LEU A 210 5.97 -25.76 38.46
C LEU A 210 6.65 -24.74 39.36
N ASP A 211 6.62 -24.96 40.67
CA ASP A 211 7.28 -24.07 41.64
C ASP A 211 8.82 -24.05 41.42
N ALA A 212 9.41 -25.22 41.18
CA ALA A 212 10.84 -25.32 40.86
C ALA A 212 11.19 -24.64 39.53
N LEU A 213 10.30 -24.73 38.54
CA LEU A 213 10.48 -24.14 37.22
C LEU A 213 10.38 -22.60 37.28
N ALA A 214 9.39 -22.09 38.00
CA ALA A 214 9.22 -20.66 38.23
C ALA A 214 10.43 -20.05 38.95
N ALA A 215 11.00 -20.77 39.93
CA ALA A 215 12.19 -20.32 40.66
C ALA A 215 13.45 -20.18 39.79
N LYS A 216 13.55 -20.93 38.68
CA LYS A 216 14.69 -20.84 37.75
C LYS A 216 14.67 -19.57 36.89
N GLY A 217 13.51 -18.92 36.74
CA GLY A 217 13.39 -17.61 36.08
C GLY A 217 13.96 -17.54 34.66
N TYR A 218 13.83 -18.61 33.87
CA TYR A 218 14.43 -18.74 32.53
C TYR A 218 14.22 -17.51 31.62
N TRP A 219 13.05 -16.88 31.70
CA TRP A 219 12.70 -15.68 30.93
C TRP A 219 13.58 -14.46 31.23
N THR A 220 14.25 -14.41 32.39
CA THR A 220 15.14 -13.29 32.75
C THR A 220 16.47 -13.29 31.99
N ALA A 221 16.83 -14.43 31.39
CA ALA A 221 18.08 -14.62 30.64
C ALA A 221 18.02 -14.05 29.21
N PHE A 222 16.82 -13.74 28.70
CA PHE A 222 16.60 -13.35 27.30
C PHE A 222 15.86 -12.01 27.24
N ALA A 223 16.51 -10.97 26.71
CA ALA A 223 15.92 -9.65 26.57
C ALA A 223 14.88 -9.61 25.43
N GLY A 224 13.76 -8.93 25.62
CA GLY A 224 12.70 -8.79 24.60
C GLY A 224 11.77 -10.00 24.43
N SER A 225 12.10 -11.13 25.06
CA SER A 225 11.29 -12.35 25.07
C SER A 225 10.05 -12.25 25.97
N PRO A 226 9.01 -13.07 25.73
CA PRO A 226 7.91 -13.22 26.67
C PRO A 226 8.41 -13.55 28.08
N GLU A 227 7.86 -12.87 29.10
CA GLU A 227 8.18 -13.11 30.50
C GLU A 227 7.52 -14.40 31.03
N MET A 228 7.64 -15.51 30.31
CA MET A 228 7.04 -16.80 30.67
C MET A 228 7.89 -17.98 30.24
N VAL A 229 7.65 -19.13 30.86
CA VAL A 229 8.22 -20.43 30.47
C VAL A 229 7.12 -21.44 30.23
N VAL A 230 7.29 -22.30 29.21
CA VAL A 230 6.34 -23.37 28.93
C VAL A 230 6.79 -24.65 29.64
N ALA A 231 5.94 -25.15 30.54
CA ALA A 231 6.08 -26.47 31.14
C ALA A 231 5.40 -27.50 30.24
N PHE A 232 6.20 -28.30 29.53
CA PHE A 232 5.70 -29.31 28.62
C PHE A 232 5.39 -30.64 29.33
N VAL A 233 4.14 -31.07 29.23
CA VAL A 233 3.67 -32.38 29.69
C VAL A 233 3.42 -33.25 28.46
N PRO A 234 4.15 -34.36 28.25
CA PRO A 234 4.18 -35.11 27.00
C PRO A 234 2.91 -35.93 26.68
N SER A 235 1.81 -35.71 27.41
CA SER A 235 0.53 -36.35 27.16
C SER A 235 -0.63 -35.48 27.64
N ASP A 236 -1.61 -35.26 26.77
CA ASP A 236 -2.86 -34.57 27.11
C ASP A 236 -3.61 -35.25 28.26
N ALA A 237 -3.65 -36.58 28.27
CA ALA A 237 -4.32 -37.35 29.32
C ALA A 237 -3.66 -37.16 30.69
N VAL A 238 -2.31 -37.10 30.71
CA VAL A 238 -1.53 -36.88 31.94
C VAL A 238 -1.77 -35.47 32.49
N LEU A 239 -1.78 -34.46 31.63
CA LEU A 239 -2.07 -33.08 32.04
C LEU A 239 -3.52 -32.94 32.53
N SER A 240 -4.48 -33.47 31.77
CA SER A 240 -5.90 -33.45 32.12
C SER A 240 -6.17 -34.11 33.47
N ALA A 241 -5.58 -35.28 33.73
CA ALA A 241 -5.72 -35.97 35.00
C ALA A 241 -5.17 -35.17 36.20
N ALA A 242 -4.11 -34.39 36.02
CA ALA A 242 -3.60 -33.50 37.07
C ALA A 242 -4.55 -32.33 37.33
N LEU A 243 -5.06 -31.69 36.28
CA LEU A 243 -6.00 -30.56 36.37
C LEU A 243 -7.35 -30.96 36.97
N LEU A 244 -7.84 -32.16 36.67
CA LEU A 244 -9.06 -32.70 37.29
C LEU A 244 -8.87 -32.98 38.79
N ALA A 245 -7.68 -33.42 39.19
CA ALA A 245 -7.38 -33.70 40.59
C ALA A 245 -7.10 -32.43 41.42
N ASP A 246 -6.53 -31.39 40.80
CA ASP A 246 -6.36 -30.06 41.40
C ASP A 246 -6.47 -28.95 40.32
N PRO A 247 -7.66 -28.36 40.17
CA PRO A 247 -7.89 -27.30 39.19
C PRO A 247 -7.07 -26.03 39.45
N ALA A 248 -6.67 -25.78 40.70
CA ALA A 248 -5.92 -24.58 41.07
C ALA A 248 -4.47 -24.60 40.54
N ILE A 249 -3.99 -25.74 40.02
CA ILE A 249 -2.70 -25.84 39.34
C ILE A 249 -2.60 -24.83 38.18
N PHE A 250 -3.66 -24.67 37.40
CA PHE A 250 -3.65 -23.80 36.22
C PHE A 250 -3.44 -22.33 36.61
N GLU A 251 -4.25 -21.82 37.55
CA GLU A 251 -4.13 -20.46 38.07
C GLU A 251 -2.78 -20.21 38.74
N ARG A 252 -2.28 -21.18 39.53
CA ARG A 252 -0.95 -21.09 40.14
C ARG A 252 0.14 -20.99 39.08
N ALA A 253 0.08 -21.80 38.02
CA ALA A 253 1.07 -21.76 36.94
C ALA A 253 1.11 -20.37 36.29
N ILE A 254 -0.05 -19.83 35.89
CA ILE A 254 -0.15 -18.50 35.27
C ILE A 254 0.38 -17.40 36.20
N SER A 255 -0.02 -17.40 37.47
CA SER A 255 0.44 -16.40 38.45
C SER A 255 1.97 -16.41 38.64
N ARG A 256 2.60 -17.56 38.40
CA ARG A 256 4.05 -17.76 38.47
C ARG A 256 4.75 -17.67 37.11
N ARG A 257 4.06 -17.18 36.07
CA ARG A 257 4.62 -17.02 34.70
C ARG A 257 5.03 -18.35 34.06
N VAL A 258 4.34 -19.43 34.42
CA VAL A 258 4.52 -20.75 33.82
C VAL A 258 3.27 -21.13 33.06
N VAL A 259 3.41 -21.47 31.78
CA VAL A 259 2.30 -21.95 30.95
C VAL A 259 2.39 -23.47 30.86
N LEU A 260 1.34 -24.16 31.29
CA LEU A 260 1.22 -25.60 31.12
C LEU A 260 0.81 -25.91 29.68
N ALA A 261 1.58 -26.76 29.00
CA ALA A 261 1.26 -27.19 27.66
C ALA A 261 1.45 -28.70 27.48
N SER A 262 0.41 -29.34 26.94
CA SER A 262 0.43 -30.68 26.34
C SER A 262 0.82 -30.61 24.86
N PRO A 263 0.99 -31.74 24.14
CA PRO A 263 1.31 -31.70 22.72
C PRO A 263 0.30 -30.90 21.88
N SER A 264 -1.00 -31.06 22.14
CA SER A 264 -2.04 -30.33 21.40
C SER A 264 -1.98 -28.81 21.66
N THR A 265 -1.84 -28.43 22.92
CA THR A 265 -1.85 -27.02 23.35
C THR A 265 -0.53 -26.31 23.04
N LEU A 266 0.60 -27.01 23.09
CA LEU A 266 1.89 -26.47 22.64
C LEU A 266 1.87 -26.22 21.13
N LEU A 267 1.35 -27.16 20.34
CA LEU A 267 1.22 -26.96 18.90
C LEU A 267 0.31 -25.76 18.57
N ALA A 268 -0.82 -25.64 19.27
CA ALA A 268 -1.71 -24.49 19.15
C ALA A 268 -0.99 -23.19 19.52
N LEU A 269 -0.29 -23.17 20.66
CA LEU A 269 0.49 -22.02 21.13
C LEU A 269 1.51 -21.60 20.08
N LEU A 270 2.36 -22.51 19.59
CA LEU A 270 3.40 -22.23 18.59
C LEU A 270 2.82 -21.73 17.27
N ARG A 271 1.65 -22.22 16.85
CA ARG A 271 0.95 -21.71 15.66
C ARG A 271 0.36 -20.33 15.87
N THR A 272 -0.27 -20.08 17.02
CA THR A 272 -0.80 -18.76 17.37
C THR A 272 0.32 -17.72 17.47
N VAL A 273 1.43 -18.12 18.08
CA VAL A 273 2.71 -17.42 18.11
C VAL A 273 3.17 -17.07 16.69
N ALA A 274 3.35 -18.08 15.82
CA ALA A 274 3.79 -17.87 14.44
C ALA A 274 2.85 -16.93 13.66
N PHE A 275 1.53 -17.09 13.83
CA PHE A 275 0.52 -16.29 13.15
C PHE A 275 0.47 -14.84 13.66
N SER A 276 0.50 -14.63 14.98
CA SER A 276 0.42 -13.29 15.58
C SER A 276 1.62 -12.43 15.20
N TRP A 277 2.79 -13.02 14.98
CA TRP A 277 4.01 -12.28 14.68
C TRP A 277 4.31 -12.11 13.20
N GLN A 278 3.73 -12.93 12.31
CA GLN A 278 3.66 -12.62 10.88
C GLN A 278 2.96 -11.28 10.61
N GLN A 279 2.03 -10.89 11.47
CA GLN A 279 1.33 -9.60 11.42
C GLN A 279 2.23 -8.39 11.76
N ASP A 280 3.21 -8.58 12.65
CA ASP A 280 4.12 -7.52 13.10
C ASP A 280 5.19 -7.19 12.04
N ASP A 281 5.74 -8.21 11.37
CA ASP A 281 6.71 -8.02 10.28
C ASP A 281 6.08 -7.32 9.06
N LEU A 282 4.81 -7.62 8.77
CA LEU A 282 4.01 -6.91 7.75
C LEU A 282 3.88 -5.41 8.07
N ASN A 283 3.70 -5.05 9.35
CA ASN A 283 3.59 -3.65 9.77
C ASN A 283 4.92 -2.90 9.72
N ALA A 284 6.05 -3.56 9.97
CA ALA A 284 7.37 -2.95 9.85
C ALA A 284 7.71 -2.62 8.38
N ASN A 285 7.51 -3.60 7.49
CA ASN A 285 7.77 -3.43 6.05
C ASN A 285 6.85 -2.38 5.41
N ALA A 286 5.60 -2.27 5.86
CA ALA A 286 4.66 -1.24 5.38
C ALA A 286 5.13 0.19 5.70
N ARG A 287 5.72 0.42 6.88
CA ARG A 287 6.25 1.74 7.26
C ARG A 287 7.47 2.13 6.42
N GLU A 288 8.37 1.18 6.17
CA GLU A 288 9.54 1.43 5.33
C GLU A 288 9.14 1.72 3.88
N LEU A 289 8.16 0.99 3.33
CA LEU A 289 7.59 1.26 2.01
C LEU A 289 6.93 2.64 1.92
N LEU A 290 6.23 3.07 2.97
CA LEU A 290 5.62 4.41 3.03
C LEU A 290 6.68 5.52 3.01
N GLU A 291 7.76 5.39 3.80
CA GLU A 291 8.86 6.37 3.78
C GLU A 291 9.61 6.39 2.44
N LEU A 292 9.86 5.21 1.86
CA LEU A 292 10.48 5.11 0.54
C LEU A 292 9.59 5.72 -0.54
N GLY A 293 8.27 5.48 -0.47
CA GLY A 293 7.27 6.08 -1.35
C GLY A 293 7.24 7.61 -1.24
N ARG A 294 7.26 8.15 -0.01
CA ARG A 294 7.34 9.60 0.23
C ARG A 294 8.62 10.20 -0.36
N THR A 295 9.76 9.56 -0.12
CA THR A 295 11.05 9.99 -0.66
C THR A 295 11.07 9.99 -2.19
N LEU A 296 10.48 8.97 -2.83
CA LEU A 296 10.37 8.90 -4.28
C LEU A 296 9.49 10.03 -4.83
N TYR A 297 8.36 10.32 -4.19
CA TYR A 297 7.46 11.40 -4.57
C TYR A 297 8.15 12.78 -4.51
N GLU A 298 8.88 13.07 -3.43
CA GLU A 298 9.67 14.30 -3.29
C GLU A 298 10.75 14.44 -4.39
N ARG A 299 11.39 13.32 -4.76
CA ARG A 299 12.38 13.29 -5.84
C ARG A 299 11.76 13.52 -7.22
N LEU A 300 10.59 12.93 -7.50
CA LEU A 300 9.84 13.15 -8.74
C LEU A 300 9.41 14.61 -8.88
N ALA A 301 8.91 15.23 -7.80
CA ALA A 301 8.57 16.66 -7.79
C ALA A 301 9.81 17.52 -8.12
N THR A 302 10.95 17.19 -7.52
CA THR A 302 12.23 17.89 -7.80
C THR A 302 12.67 17.73 -9.26
N LEU A 303 12.55 16.52 -9.81
CA LEU A 303 12.84 16.25 -11.22
C LEU A 303 11.93 17.06 -12.16
N GLY A 304 10.63 17.15 -11.84
CA GLY A 304 9.66 17.97 -12.57
C GLY A 304 10.09 19.43 -12.66
N ARG A 305 10.42 20.06 -11.52
CA ARG A 305 10.92 21.46 -11.48
C ARG A 305 12.17 21.68 -12.33
N HIS A 306 13.11 20.73 -12.33
CA HIS A 306 14.31 20.82 -13.17
C HIS A 306 13.97 20.69 -14.66
N THR A 307 13.02 19.82 -15.00
CA THR A 307 12.56 19.60 -16.37
C THR A 307 11.86 20.84 -16.93
N ASP A 308 11.03 21.52 -16.14
CA ASP A 308 10.36 22.75 -16.55
C ASP A 308 11.35 23.91 -16.78
N LYS A 309 12.34 24.05 -15.88
CA LYS A 309 13.43 25.03 -16.05
C LYS A 309 14.24 24.76 -17.31
N LEU A 310 14.49 23.49 -17.61
CA LEU A 310 15.18 23.07 -18.82
C LEU A 310 14.35 23.39 -20.07
N GLY A 311 13.07 23.03 -20.07
CA GLY A 311 12.13 23.34 -21.17
C GLY A 311 12.05 24.84 -21.46
N SER A 312 11.95 25.67 -20.41
CA SER A 312 11.96 27.13 -20.52
C SER A 312 13.25 27.67 -21.13
N SER A 313 14.39 27.06 -20.80
CA SER A 313 15.70 27.48 -21.32
C SER A 313 15.89 27.05 -22.78
N LEU A 314 15.43 25.86 -23.16
CA LEU A 314 15.35 25.44 -24.56
C LEU A 314 14.45 26.38 -25.36
N HIS A 315 13.28 26.76 -24.84
CA HIS A 315 12.36 27.69 -25.51
C HIS A 315 13.04 29.03 -25.83
N ARG A 316 13.69 29.66 -24.83
CA ARG A 316 14.48 30.88 -25.04
C ARG A 316 15.61 30.71 -26.05
N SER A 317 16.23 29.54 -26.09
CA SER A 317 17.31 29.25 -27.04
C SER A 317 16.79 29.16 -28.47
N VAL A 318 15.61 28.57 -28.66
CA VAL A 318 14.90 28.52 -29.95
C VAL A 318 14.46 29.93 -30.39
N GLU A 319 13.94 30.76 -29.48
CA GLU A 319 13.61 32.16 -29.78
C GLU A 319 14.83 32.96 -30.24
N ALA A 320 15.96 32.85 -29.53
CA ALA A 320 17.21 33.51 -29.88
C ALA A 320 17.74 33.04 -31.25
N TYR A 321 17.66 31.74 -31.52
CA TYR A 321 18.02 31.17 -32.82
C TYR A 321 17.14 31.74 -33.95
N ASN A 322 15.83 31.79 -33.75
CA ASN A 322 14.89 32.34 -34.72
C ASN A 322 15.14 33.84 -34.99
N ALA A 323 15.45 34.62 -33.95
CA ALA A 323 15.79 36.04 -34.09
C ALA A 323 17.10 36.28 -34.88
N LEU A 324 18.11 35.43 -34.65
CA LEU A 324 19.36 35.43 -35.42
C LEU A 324 19.08 35.12 -36.90
N LEU A 325 18.31 34.08 -37.18
CA LEU A 325 17.95 33.68 -38.53
C LEU A 325 17.20 34.80 -39.25
N GLY A 326 16.20 35.41 -38.61
CA GLY A 326 15.46 36.53 -39.16
C GLY A 326 16.34 37.75 -39.46
N THR A 327 17.33 38.05 -38.61
CA THR A 327 18.30 39.15 -38.85
C THR A 327 19.21 38.83 -40.03
N MET A 328 19.69 37.60 -40.11
CA MET A 328 20.53 37.14 -41.20
C MET A 328 19.77 37.16 -42.53
N GLU A 329 18.52 36.70 -42.58
CA GLU A 329 17.69 36.74 -43.79
C GLU A 329 17.37 38.16 -44.25
N SER A 330 16.89 39.01 -43.32
CA SER A 330 16.39 40.35 -43.65
C SER A 330 17.48 41.38 -43.90
N ARG A 331 18.65 41.26 -43.27
CA ARG A 331 19.73 42.26 -43.37
C ARG A 331 20.96 41.73 -44.09
N VAL A 332 21.47 40.58 -43.66
CA VAL A 332 22.76 40.05 -44.16
C VAL A 332 22.62 39.48 -45.56
N LEU A 333 21.66 38.59 -45.80
CA LEU A 333 21.45 37.97 -47.12
C LEU A 333 20.91 38.96 -48.17
N VAL A 334 20.21 40.02 -47.75
CA VAL A 334 19.80 41.11 -48.65
C VAL A 334 21.01 41.92 -49.08
N THR A 335 21.89 42.30 -48.15
CA THR A 335 23.12 43.05 -48.45
C THR A 335 24.07 42.21 -49.30
N ALA A 336 24.26 40.93 -48.97
CA ALA A 336 25.10 40.02 -49.74
C ALA A 336 24.56 39.82 -51.18
N ARG A 337 23.23 39.75 -51.38
CA ARG A 337 22.62 39.75 -52.72
C ARG A 337 22.89 41.04 -53.49
N LYS A 338 22.72 42.21 -52.86
CA LYS A 338 23.05 43.50 -53.49
C LYS A 338 24.52 43.61 -53.88
N MET A 339 25.44 43.08 -53.07
CA MET A 339 26.87 43.05 -53.40
C MET A 339 27.16 42.15 -54.61
N HIS A 340 26.50 41.00 -54.71
CA HIS A 340 26.59 40.12 -55.88
C HIS A 340 26.03 40.80 -57.14
N GLU A 341 24.87 41.47 -57.05
CA GLU A 341 24.28 42.23 -58.16
C GLU A 341 25.18 43.37 -58.67
N LEU A 342 25.98 43.97 -57.78
CA LEU A 342 26.98 45.00 -58.10
C LEU A 342 28.31 44.43 -58.64
N GLY A 343 28.42 43.11 -58.81
CA GLY A 343 29.61 42.44 -59.34
C GLY A 343 30.79 42.38 -58.36
N LEU A 344 30.55 42.61 -57.06
CA LEU A 344 31.59 42.60 -56.01
C LEU A 344 31.79 41.21 -55.38
N ALA A 345 30.99 40.20 -55.76
CA ALA A 345 31.07 38.84 -55.26
C ALA A 345 30.74 37.82 -56.37
N ASP A 346 31.53 36.74 -56.47
CA ASP A 346 31.41 35.76 -57.57
C ASP A 346 30.24 34.78 -57.42
N HIS A 347 29.72 34.57 -56.21
CA HIS A 347 28.68 33.57 -55.91
C HIS A 347 27.60 34.12 -54.97
N PRO A 348 26.32 33.73 -55.14
CA PRO A 348 25.25 34.08 -54.22
C PRO A 348 25.40 33.38 -52.85
N PRO A 349 24.98 34.02 -51.75
CA PRO A 349 25.09 33.44 -50.41
C PRO A 349 24.13 32.25 -50.22
N ALA A 350 24.61 31.18 -49.56
CA ALA A 350 23.80 30.01 -49.21
C ALA A 350 22.76 30.35 -48.13
N SER A 351 21.54 29.85 -48.27
CA SER A 351 20.48 29.99 -47.26
C SER A 351 20.44 28.76 -46.36
N PRO A 352 20.52 28.90 -45.03
CA PRO A 352 20.41 27.76 -44.11
C PRO A 352 18.97 27.25 -44.00
N SER A 353 18.84 25.98 -43.68
CA SER A 353 17.54 25.33 -43.44
C SER A 353 16.99 25.72 -42.06
N PRO A 354 15.71 26.13 -41.95
CA PRO A 354 15.10 26.47 -40.66
C PRO A 354 14.90 25.21 -39.79
N LEU A 355 14.99 25.38 -38.47
CA LEU A 355 14.63 24.37 -37.50
C LEU A 355 13.09 24.30 -37.42
N GLN A 356 12.48 23.15 -37.74
CA GLN A 356 11.01 23.02 -37.84
C GLN A 356 10.34 22.47 -36.56
N ASP A 357 11.12 21.99 -35.59
CA ASP A 357 10.58 21.36 -34.39
C ASP A 357 10.50 22.34 -33.21
N ALA A 358 9.28 22.57 -32.73
CA ALA A 358 9.03 23.29 -31.48
C ALA A 358 9.26 22.39 -30.26
N VAL A 359 9.72 22.97 -29.15
CA VAL A 359 9.85 22.27 -27.87
C VAL A 359 8.45 21.87 -27.39
N ARG A 360 8.23 20.56 -27.23
CA ARG A 360 6.94 20.03 -26.78
C ARG A 360 6.66 20.46 -25.33
N PRO A 361 5.48 21.03 -25.02
CA PRO A 361 5.12 21.39 -23.65
C PRO A 361 4.92 20.13 -22.79
N LEU A 362 5.21 20.26 -21.49
CA LEU A 362 4.91 19.22 -20.50
C LEU A 362 3.39 19.19 -20.28
N THR A 363 2.76 18.04 -20.49
CA THR A 363 1.29 17.89 -20.40
C THR A 363 0.84 16.86 -19.37
N ALA A 364 1.75 16.37 -18.52
CA ALA A 364 1.42 15.39 -17.50
C ALA A 364 0.92 16.09 -16.22
N GLN A 365 -0.37 15.93 -15.90
CA GLN A 365 -1.05 16.62 -14.79
C GLN A 365 -0.36 16.43 -13.43
N GLU A 366 0.15 15.23 -13.13
CA GLU A 366 0.80 14.92 -11.84
C GLU A 366 2.11 15.70 -11.60
N LEU A 367 2.77 16.15 -12.67
CA LEU A 367 3.99 16.96 -12.60
C LEU A 367 3.67 18.45 -12.49
N ILE A 368 2.51 18.89 -12.96
CA ILE A 368 2.05 20.29 -12.91
C ILE A 368 1.55 20.62 -11.49
N ASP A 369 0.74 19.75 -10.87
CA ASP A 369 0.17 19.96 -9.53
C ASP A 369 1.22 19.98 -8.40
N ALA A 370 2.40 19.42 -8.64
CA ALA A 370 3.53 19.46 -7.71
C ALA A 370 4.30 20.80 -7.77
N VAL A 371 4.26 21.49 -8.90
CA VAL A 371 4.95 22.76 -9.13
C VAL A 371 4.13 23.94 -8.58
N ASP A 372 2.80 23.91 -8.78
CA ASP A 372 1.91 24.97 -8.27
C ASP A 372 1.86 25.03 -6.73
N ARG A 373 1.91 23.88 -6.04
CA ARG A 373 1.93 23.82 -4.57
C ARG A 373 3.18 24.45 -3.94
N ASP A 374 4.32 24.40 -4.62
CA ASP A 374 5.55 25.08 -4.16
C ASP A 374 5.50 26.59 -4.43
N MET A 375 4.85 27.02 -5.52
CA MET A 375 4.68 28.45 -5.83
C MET A 375 3.75 29.15 -4.84
N GLU A 376 2.72 28.47 -4.32
CA GLU A 376 1.87 29.01 -3.24
C GLU A 376 2.62 29.15 -1.90
N GLN A 377 3.66 28.35 -1.65
CA GLN A 377 4.41 28.37 -0.39
C GLN A 377 5.61 29.33 -0.37
N THR A 378 6.12 29.78 -1.53
CA THR A 378 7.39 30.54 -1.60
C THR A 378 7.31 32.00 -2.06
N GLY A 379 6.14 32.58 -2.37
CA GLY A 379 6.12 33.99 -2.80
C GLY A 379 4.75 34.67 -2.83
N GLU A 380 4.52 35.53 -1.84
CA GLU A 380 4.01 36.91 -1.98
C GLU A 380 3.10 37.18 -3.18
N SER A 381 1.78 37.06 -3.01
CA SER A 381 0.81 37.60 -3.96
C SER A 381 -0.12 38.61 -3.27
N ALA A 382 0.33 39.86 -3.28
CA ALA A 382 -0.57 41.01 -3.21
C ALA A 382 -1.46 40.99 -4.47
N ARG A 383 -2.64 40.38 -4.39
CA ARG A 383 -3.70 40.58 -5.40
C ARG A 383 -4.38 41.92 -5.14
N PRO A 384 -4.46 42.85 -6.12
CA PRO A 384 -5.27 44.04 -5.96
C PRO A 384 -6.75 43.63 -6.02
N GLN A 385 -7.49 43.89 -4.92
CA GLN A 385 -8.94 43.73 -4.92
C GLN A 385 -9.56 44.83 -5.80
N LEU A 386 -10.20 44.41 -6.89
CA LEU A 386 -11.07 45.27 -7.68
C LEU A 386 -12.40 45.43 -6.92
N ASP A 387 -12.58 46.61 -6.31
CA ASP A 387 -13.80 47.02 -5.63
C ASP A 387 -14.87 47.40 -6.67
N PHE A 388 -15.92 46.57 -6.77
CA PHE A 388 -17.07 46.77 -7.65
C PHE A 388 -18.27 47.39 -6.91
N ARG A 389 -18.04 48.35 -5.99
CA ARG A 389 -19.11 49.16 -5.39
C ARG A 389 -18.82 50.65 -5.43
N ALA A 390 -18.81 51.23 -6.63
CA ALA A 390 -19.01 52.66 -6.80
C ALA A 390 -19.71 52.95 -8.13
N GLY A 391 -21.04 53.11 -8.08
CA GLY A 391 -21.81 53.67 -9.19
C GLY A 391 -23.25 53.21 -9.23
N VAL A 392 -24.18 54.18 -9.19
CA VAL A 392 -25.65 54.08 -9.29
C VAL A 392 -26.31 53.67 -7.97
N SER A 393 -27.17 54.43 -7.29
CA SER A 393 -27.90 55.71 -7.43
C SER A 393 -28.39 56.05 -5.99
N GLY A 394 -28.47 57.27 -5.49
CA GLY A 394 -29.24 58.39 -6.03
C GLY A 394 -30.71 58.26 -5.64
N GLU A 395 -31.12 59.03 -4.61
CA GLU A 395 -32.48 59.45 -4.24
C GLU A 395 -33.29 58.64 -3.20
N GLU A 396 -33.97 59.41 -2.33
CA GLU A 396 -34.92 59.06 -1.26
C GLU A 396 -34.32 58.70 0.13
N ASP A 397 -34.15 59.68 1.03
CA ASP A 397 -35.25 60.07 1.93
C ASP A 397 -34.81 61.19 2.89
N GLU A 398 -35.37 62.37 2.67
CA GLU A 398 -35.26 63.55 3.53
C GLU A 398 -36.33 63.46 4.62
N ALA A 399 -36.09 62.66 5.67
CA ALA A 399 -36.98 62.66 6.83
C ALA A 399 -36.26 62.20 8.11
N GLN A 400 -35.62 63.14 8.82
CA GLN A 400 -35.83 63.37 10.27
C GLN A 400 -34.68 64.18 10.88
N ARG A 401 -34.91 65.49 10.94
CA ARG A 401 -34.38 66.36 11.99
C ARG A 401 -35.13 66.09 13.30
N SER A 402 -34.45 66.43 14.40
CA SER A 402 -34.90 66.50 15.81
C SER A 402 -34.80 65.17 16.57
N ALA A 403 -34.16 65.05 17.73
CA ALA A 403 -33.69 66.01 18.72
C ALA A 403 -32.58 65.37 19.61
N PRO A 404 -31.88 66.14 20.47
CA PRO A 404 -30.65 65.72 21.15
C PRO A 404 -30.80 65.35 22.64
N ALA A 405 -29.69 64.83 23.17
CA ALA A 405 -29.20 64.89 24.56
C ALA A 405 -29.90 64.04 25.63
N SER A 406 -29.18 63.02 26.12
CA SER A 406 -28.52 63.04 27.45
C SER A 406 -27.46 61.94 27.53
#